data_AF-A0A2J4ZG59-F1
#
_entry.id   AF-A0A2J4ZG59-F1
#
_cell.length_a   1.000
_cell.length_b   1.000
_cell.length_c   1.000
_cell.angle_alpha   90.00
_cell.angle_beta   90.00
_cell.angle_gamma   90.00
#
_symmetry.space_group_name_H-M   'P 1'
#
loop_
_entity.id
_entity.type
_entity.pdbx_description
1 polymer ?
#
loop_
_entity_poly.entity_id
_entity_poly.type
_entity_poly.pdbx_seq_one_letter_code
_entity_poly.pdbx_strand_id
1 'polypeptide(L)'
;NKTYLYQETKALITPAKLKNYLVEKMRTLGTAACPPYHIAFVIGGTSAESTLKTVKLASTKYYDGLPTEGNEHGQAFRDIQLEQELLVEAQNLGLGAQFGGKYFAHDIRVVRLPRHGASCPVGMGVSCSADRNIKAKINRQGIWIEKLESNPGKYIPEHLRQAGEGEAVKVNLNQPMSDILALLSQYPVSTRLSLSGTIIVARDIAHAKLKELIDSGEALPQYVKDHPIYYAGPAKTPDGYASGSLGPTTAGRMDSYVDLLQAHGASKIMLAKGNRSQQVTDACHKHGGFYLGSIGGPAAVLAQQSIRSLECVAYPELGMEAIWKIEVEDFPAFILVDDKGNDFFQQIQSSQCARCVK
;
A
#
# COMPACT_ATOMS: atom_id res chain seq x y z
N ASN A 1 -6.01 5.50 -7.02
CA ASN A 1 -5.79 6.18 -5.71
C ASN A 1 -4.40 6.80 -5.58
N LYS A 2 -3.31 6.12 -5.96
CA LYS A 2 -1.95 6.73 -5.99
C LYS A 2 -1.58 7.25 -7.39
N THR A 3 -2.46 8.07 -7.93
CA THR A 3 -2.22 8.84 -9.15
C THR A 3 -2.70 10.25 -8.83
N TYR A 4 -1.77 11.19 -8.86
CA TYR A 4 -1.98 12.55 -8.37
C TYR A 4 -1.69 13.56 -9.47
N LEU A 5 -2.46 14.65 -9.45
CA LEU A 5 -2.28 15.81 -10.28
C LEU A 5 -1.95 17.00 -9.38
N TYR A 6 -0.94 17.76 -9.78
CA TYR A 6 -0.57 19.01 -9.15
C TYR A 6 -0.59 20.11 -10.21
N GLN A 7 -1.27 21.22 -9.91
CA GLN A 7 -1.33 22.38 -10.80
C GLN A 7 -0.23 23.36 -10.41
N GLU A 8 0.90 23.29 -11.12
CA GLU A 8 2.09 24.06 -10.82
C GLU A 8 2.30 25.18 -11.86
N THR A 9 3.36 25.98 -11.66
CA THR A 9 3.69 27.11 -12.53
C THR A 9 5.12 27.02 -13.05
N LYS A 10 5.50 27.95 -13.95
CA LYS A 10 6.88 28.07 -14.45
C LYS A 10 7.90 28.27 -13.32
N ALA A 11 7.51 28.81 -12.17
CA ALA A 11 8.43 29.01 -11.03
C ALA A 11 9.03 27.70 -10.48
N LEU A 12 8.36 26.56 -10.72
CA LEU A 12 8.84 25.22 -10.36
C LEU A 12 9.96 24.73 -11.31
N ILE A 13 9.97 25.17 -12.57
CA ILE A 13 10.81 24.62 -13.64
C ILE A 13 12.22 25.25 -13.60
N THR A 14 12.93 24.97 -12.52
CA THR A 14 14.38 25.09 -12.37
C THR A 14 14.93 23.77 -11.81
N PRO A 15 16.18 23.36 -12.12
CA PRO A 15 16.68 22.03 -11.76
C PRO A 15 16.53 21.70 -10.26
N ALA A 16 17.01 22.60 -9.39
CA ALA A 16 16.97 22.39 -7.94
C ALA A 16 15.54 22.36 -7.36
N LYS A 17 14.66 23.29 -7.78
CA LYS A 17 13.29 23.36 -7.27
C LYS A 17 12.47 22.16 -7.71
N LEU A 18 12.60 21.76 -8.97
CA LEU A 18 11.84 20.65 -9.51
C LEU A 18 12.22 19.34 -8.81
N LYS A 19 13.52 19.01 -8.71
CA LYS A 19 13.95 17.78 -8.05
C LYS A 19 13.40 17.71 -6.62
N ASN A 20 13.62 18.75 -5.82
CA ASN A 20 13.17 18.78 -4.42
C ASN A 20 11.65 18.62 -4.30
N TYR A 21 10.90 19.30 -5.15
CA TYR A 21 9.44 19.18 -5.22
C TYR A 21 9.00 17.74 -5.55
N LEU A 22 9.60 17.10 -6.56
CA LEU A 22 9.25 15.73 -6.93
C LEU A 22 9.59 14.74 -5.82
N VAL A 23 10.69 14.94 -5.09
CA VAL A 23 11.05 14.13 -3.91
C VAL A 23 10.03 14.29 -2.79
N GLU A 24 9.61 15.52 -2.50
CA GLU A 24 8.57 15.81 -1.52
C GLU A 24 7.26 15.10 -1.90
N LYS A 25 6.81 15.21 -3.16
CA LYS A 25 5.60 14.53 -3.63
C LYS A 25 5.76 13.01 -3.62
N MET A 26 6.92 12.48 -4.00
CA MET A 26 7.22 11.05 -3.95
C MET A 26 6.99 10.48 -2.54
N ARG A 27 7.38 11.21 -1.49
CA ARG A 27 7.16 10.80 -0.09
C ARG A 27 5.68 10.61 0.24
N THR A 28 4.79 11.40 -0.35
CA THR A 28 3.32 11.31 -0.14
C THR A 28 2.69 10.02 -0.69
N LEU A 29 3.39 9.29 -1.56
CA LEU A 29 2.96 7.94 -1.97
C LEU A 29 2.83 7.03 -0.75
N GLY A 30 3.79 7.12 0.18
CA GLY A 30 3.90 6.22 1.32
C GLY A 30 3.97 4.75 0.89
N THR A 31 3.61 3.84 1.78
CA THR A 31 3.65 2.39 1.55
C THR A 31 2.27 1.81 1.20
N ALA A 32 1.27 2.68 1.09
CA ALA A 32 -0.13 2.36 0.87
C ALA A 32 -0.47 1.68 -0.46
N ALA A 33 0.44 1.63 -1.44
CA ALA A 33 0.21 0.96 -2.73
C ALA A 33 1.12 -0.25 -2.98
N CYS A 34 1.72 -0.83 -1.93
CA CYS A 34 2.60 -2.01 -2.04
C CYS A 34 3.85 -1.73 -2.89
N PRO A 35 4.82 -0.95 -2.37
CA PRO A 35 6.17 -0.89 -2.95
C PRO A 35 6.87 -2.26 -2.88
N PRO A 36 7.92 -2.50 -3.69
CA PRO A 36 8.63 -1.51 -4.52
C PRO A 36 7.83 -1.04 -5.75
N TYR A 37 7.92 0.25 -6.08
CA TYR A 37 7.13 0.88 -7.14
C TYR A 37 7.88 1.01 -8.47
N HIS A 38 7.15 0.94 -9.58
CA HIS A 38 7.54 1.63 -10.81
C HIS A 38 6.94 3.04 -10.77
N ILE A 39 7.74 4.05 -10.39
CA ILE A 39 7.24 5.42 -10.22
C ILE A 39 7.28 6.16 -11.55
N ALA A 40 6.22 6.90 -11.87
CA ALA A 40 6.17 7.76 -13.05
C ALA A 40 5.86 9.20 -12.65
N PHE A 41 6.68 10.12 -13.16
CA PHE A 41 6.44 11.55 -13.14
C PHE A 41 6.23 12.08 -14.56
N VAL A 42 5.29 13.01 -14.71
CA VAL A 42 5.09 13.75 -15.96
C VAL A 42 5.09 15.23 -15.65
N ILE A 43 5.93 16.00 -16.34
CA ILE A 43 6.04 17.44 -16.17
C ILE A 43 5.59 18.12 -17.46
N GLY A 44 4.52 18.92 -17.36
CA GLY A 44 3.85 19.51 -18.51
C GLY A 44 2.70 18.65 -19.02
N GLY A 45 2.17 19.04 -20.17
CA GLY A 45 0.98 18.48 -20.79
C GLY A 45 0.07 19.57 -21.33
N THR A 46 -0.72 19.22 -22.35
CA THR A 46 -1.71 20.13 -22.96
C THR A 46 -2.94 20.33 -22.07
N SER A 47 -3.21 19.38 -21.17
CA SER A 47 -4.29 19.41 -20.19
C SER A 47 -4.03 18.44 -19.03
N ALA A 48 -4.80 18.57 -17.96
CA ALA A 48 -4.71 17.70 -16.79
C ALA A 48 -4.88 16.21 -17.14
N GLU A 49 -5.91 15.89 -17.92
CA GLU A 49 -6.23 14.54 -18.37
C GLU A 49 -5.16 13.98 -19.32
N SER A 50 -4.55 14.81 -20.17
CA SER A 50 -3.41 14.39 -20.99
C SER A 50 -2.19 14.06 -20.12
N THR A 51 -1.88 14.89 -19.11
CA THR A 51 -0.79 14.62 -18.17
C THR A 51 -1.02 13.31 -17.43
N LEU A 52 -2.22 13.10 -16.88
CA LEU A 52 -2.55 11.89 -16.12
C LEU A 52 -2.59 10.62 -16.99
N LYS A 53 -3.06 10.72 -18.24
CA LYS A 53 -2.96 9.63 -19.22
C LYS A 53 -1.50 9.27 -19.48
N THR A 54 -0.63 10.28 -19.63
CA THR A 54 0.80 10.04 -19.82
C THR A 54 1.43 9.40 -18.58
N VAL A 55 1.07 9.83 -17.37
CA VAL A 55 1.54 9.21 -16.12
C VAL A 55 1.17 7.72 -16.10
N LYS A 56 -0.09 7.40 -16.42
CA LYS A 56 -0.58 6.01 -16.45
C LYS A 56 0.24 5.15 -17.41
N LEU A 57 0.49 5.63 -18.62
CA LEU A 57 1.23 4.88 -19.63
C LEU A 57 2.73 4.78 -19.27
N ALA A 58 3.32 5.86 -18.74
CA ALA A 58 4.71 5.87 -18.28
C ALA A 58 4.94 4.87 -17.13
N SER A 59 4.01 4.74 -16.18
CA SER A 59 4.14 3.76 -15.08
C SER A 59 4.09 2.31 -15.57
N THR A 60 3.56 2.07 -16.77
CA THR A 60 3.54 0.74 -17.43
C THR A 60 4.68 0.56 -18.44
N LYS A 61 5.68 1.46 -18.42
CA LYS A 61 6.84 1.41 -19.34
C LYS A 61 6.45 1.49 -20.82
N TYR A 62 5.26 2.01 -21.13
CA TYR A 62 4.78 2.14 -22.50
C TYR A 62 5.65 3.13 -23.30
N TYR A 63 6.18 4.14 -22.62
CA TYR A 63 6.97 5.23 -23.21
C TYR A 63 8.49 5.03 -23.10
N ASP A 64 8.97 3.82 -22.83
CA ASP A 64 10.41 3.58 -22.66
C ASP A 64 11.22 3.91 -23.91
N GLY A 65 10.61 3.84 -25.10
CA GLY A 65 11.22 4.18 -26.39
C GLY A 65 11.07 5.64 -26.85
N LEU A 66 10.62 6.57 -26.00
CA LEU A 66 10.64 8.00 -26.34
C LEU A 66 12.08 8.52 -26.53
N PRO A 67 12.29 9.62 -27.29
CA PRO A 67 13.55 10.36 -27.29
C PRO A 67 13.97 10.76 -25.87
N THR A 68 15.26 11.02 -25.65
CA THR A 68 15.80 11.42 -24.34
C THR A 68 16.08 12.92 -24.23
N GLU A 69 15.77 13.68 -25.27
CA GLU A 69 15.92 15.14 -25.32
C GLU A 69 14.74 15.80 -26.03
N GLY A 70 14.46 17.05 -25.68
CA GLY A 70 13.45 17.86 -26.34
C GLY A 70 13.93 18.39 -27.69
N ASN A 71 13.01 18.99 -28.45
CA ASN A 71 13.31 19.70 -29.68
C ASN A 71 12.47 20.99 -29.79
N GLU A 72 12.73 21.80 -30.82
CA GLU A 72 12.01 23.07 -31.06
C GLU A 72 10.52 22.90 -31.34
N HIS A 73 10.08 21.72 -31.77
CA HIS A 73 8.67 21.40 -32.04
C HIS A 73 7.90 20.93 -30.80
N GLY A 74 8.55 20.86 -29.64
CA GLY A 74 7.93 20.45 -28.38
C GLY A 74 7.65 18.95 -28.29
N GLN A 75 8.52 18.10 -28.86
CA GLN A 75 8.38 16.65 -28.69
C GLN A 75 8.43 16.23 -27.22
N ALA A 76 7.68 15.18 -26.89
CA ALA A 76 7.80 14.52 -25.60
C ALA A 76 9.14 13.78 -25.51
N PHE A 77 9.76 13.79 -24.32
CA PHE A 77 11.01 13.06 -24.09
C PHE A 77 11.11 12.49 -22.68
N ARG A 78 11.94 11.46 -22.51
CA ARG A 78 12.31 10.89 -21.22
C ARG A 78 13.53 11.60 -20.64
N ASP A 79 13.40 12.12 -19.43
CA ASP A 79 14.46 12.81 -18.70
C ASP A 79 15.26 11.80 -17.87
N ILE A 80 16.20 11.11 -18.52
CA ILE A 80 16.98 10.01 -17.92
C ILE A 80 17.84 10.47 -16.74
N GLN A 81 18.36 11.69 -16.80
CA GLN A 81 19.14 12.25 -15.69
C GLN A 81 18.26 12.39 -14.45
N LEU A 82 17.07 12.99 -14.58
CA LEU A 82 16.17 13.17 -13.45
C LEU A 82 15.59 11.83 -12.95
N GLU A 83 15.39 10.84 -13.83
CA GLU A 83 15.03 9.46 -13.42
C GLU A 83 16.07 8.86 -12.46
N GLN A 84 17.37 8.99 -12.78
CA GLN A 84 18.46 8.48 -11.95
C GLN A 84 18.57 9.23 -10.63
N GLU A 85 18.52 10.56 -10.67
CA GLU A 85 18.56 11.39 -9.47
C GLU A 85 17.42 11.06 -8.51
N LEU A 86 16.19 10.94 -9.02
CA LEU A 86 15.03 10.59 -8.20
C LEU A 86 15.10 9.16 -7.67
N LEU A 87 15.70 8.21 -8.40
CA LEU A 87 15.86 6.84 -7.92
C LEU A 87 16.80 6.78 -6.72
N VAL A 88 17.88 7.56 -6.72
CA VAL A 88 18.77 7.71 -5.56
C VAL A 88 17.99 8.30 -4.38
N GLU A 89 17.20 9.35 -4.61
CA GLU A 89 16.37 9.94 -3.54
C GLU A 89 15.33 8.94 -3.00
N ALA A 90 14.71 8.15 -3.87
CA ALA A 90 13.77 7.09 -3.48
C ALA A 90 14.43 6.05 -2.56
N GLN A 91 15.68 5.69 -2.84
CA GLN A 91 16.49 4.79 -2.01
C GLN A 91 16.83 5.41 -0.66
N ASN A 92 17.00 6.74 -0.64
CA ASN A 92 17.30 7.50 0.56
C ASN A 92 16.06 7.81 1.41
N LEU A 93 14.82 7.61 0.94
CA LEU A 93 13.59 7.86 1.71
C LEU A 93 13.43 6.95 2.93
N GLY A 94 14.14 5.82 2.98
CA GLY A 94 14.12 4.88 4.11
C GLY A 94 12.84 4.07 4.27
N LEU A 95 11.77 4.39 3.52
CA LEU A 95 10.49 3.66 3.53
C LEU A 95 10.64 2.22 3.01
N GLY A 96 11.59 2.00 2.09
CA GLY A 96 11.92 0.71 1.50
C GLY A 96 10.73 -0.06 0.93
N ALA A 97 10.87 -1.38 0.90
CA ALA A 97 9.83 -2.30 0.45
C ALA A 97 8.84 -2.53 1.60
N GLN A 98 7.97 -1.54 1.83
CA GLN A 98 6.87 -1.51 2.82
C GLN A 98 7.29 -1.29 4.28
N PHE A 99 8.34 -1.95 4.75
CA PHE A 99 8.73 -1.97 6.17
C PHE A 99 10.16 -1.47 6.39
N GLY A 100 10.51 -0.35 5.75
CA GLY A 100 11.82 0.25 5.87
C GLY A 100 12.86 -0.29 4.88
N GLY A 101 13.92 0.48 4.66
CA GLY A 101 15.07 0.09 3.85
C GLY A 101 15.17 0.83 2.50
N LYS A 102 15.83 0.19 1.54
CA LYS A 102 16.26 0.82 0.27
C LYS A 102 15.23 0.77 -0.86
N TYR A 103 14.51 -0.35 -1.00
CA TYR A 103 13.75 -0.66 -2.21
C TYR A 103 12.34 -0.06 -2.22
N PHE A 104 12.25 1.27 -2.11
CA PHE A 104 10.97 1.97 -2.26
C PHE A 104 10.48 1.98 -3.72
N ALA A 105 11.42 2.11 -4.66
CA ALA A 105 11.18 2.05 -6.10
C ALA A 105 12.04 0.95 -6.74
N HIS A 106 11.47 0.21 -7.68
CA HIS A 106 12.21 -0.60 -8.64
C HIS A 106 12.96 0.31 -9.62
N ASP A 107 12.24 1.26 -10.21
CA ASP A 107 12.75 2.24 -11.16
C ASP A 107 11.83 3.48 -11.20
N ILE A 108 12.28 4.51 -11.91
CA ILE A 108 11.53 5.74 -12.13
C ILE A 108 11.46 6.04 -13.64
N ARG A 109 10.33 6.61 -14.07
CA ARG A 109 10.14 7.22 -15.39
C ARG A 109 9.80 8.69 -15.24
N VAL A 110 10.48 9.54 -15.99
CA VAL A 110 10.19 10.98 -16.01
C VAL A 110 9.94 11.41 -17.44
N VAL A 111 8.70 11.76 -17.77
CA VAL A 111 8.34 12.25 -19.11
C VAL A 111 8.13 13.76 -19.07
N ARG A 112 8.82 14.47 -19.94
CA ARG A 112 8.65 15.91 -20.17
C ARG A 112 7.73 16.11 -21.36
N LEU A 113 6.70 16.93 -21.18
CA LEU A 113 5.74 17.29 -22.23
C LEU A 113 5.77 18.80 -22.50
N PRO A 114 5.39 19.24 -23.71
CA PRO A 114 5.11 20.65 -23.95
C PRO A 114 3.94 21.12 -23.08
N ARG A 115 3.83 22.43 -22.89
CA ARG A 115 2.80 23.05 -22.03
C ARG A 115 2.41 24.41 -22.58
N HIS A 116 1.18 24.83 -22.29
CA HIS A 116 0.78 26.23 -22.47
C HIS A 116 1.65 27.14 -21.57
N GLY A 117 1.96 28.36 -22.03
CA GLY A 117 2.86 29.28 -21.33
C GLY A 117 2.46 29.54 -19.86
N ALA A 118 1.15 29.66 -19.62
CA ALA A 118 0.54 29.91 -18.31
C ALA A 118 0.25 28.66 -17.47
N SER A 119 0.63 27.46 -17.92
CA SER A 119 0.25 26.20 -17.27
C SER A 119 1.48 25.32 -17.04
N CYS A 120 1.49 24.55 -15.95
CA CYS A 120 2.46 23.49 -15.72
C CYS A 120 1.84 22.35 -14.90
N PRO A 121 0.96 21.52 -15.51
CA PRO A 121 0.45 20.35 -14.82
C PRO A 121 1.61 19.37 -14.55
N VAL A 122 1.67 18.85 -13.32
CA VAL A 122 2.62 17.81 -12.92
C VAL A 122 1.82 16.62 -12.45
N GLY A 123 2.10 15.46 -13.04
CA GLY A 123 1.47 14.20 -12.67
C GLY A 123 2.45 13.26 -11.99
N MET A 124 1.97 12.51 -11.00
CA MET A 124 2.72 11.44 -10.36
C MET A 124 1.85 10.18 -10.27
N GLY A 125 2.43 9.01 -10.51
CA GLY A 125 1.73 7.72 -10.37
C GLY A 125 2.69 6.57 -10.18
N VAL A 126 2.13 5.39 -9.91
CA VAL A 126 2.92 4.16 -9.70
C VAL A 126 2.28 2.95 -10.40
N SER A 127 3.11 2.00 -10.80
CA SER A 127 2.73 0.57 -10.82
C SER A 127 3.20 -0.07 -9.51
N CYS A 128 2.35 -0.91 -8.94
CA CYS A 128 2.60 -1.58 -7.65
C CYS A 128 3.24 -2.95 -7.84
N SER A 129 3.47 -3.71 -6.75
CA SER A 129 3.92 -5.10 -6.83
C SER A 129 3.04 -6.01 -7.71
N ALA A 130 1.76 -5.66 -7.88
CA ALA A 130 0.89 -6.30 -8.86
C ALA A 130 0.99 -5.59 -10.23
N ASP A 131 2.21 -5.50 -10.77
CA ASP A 131 2.53 -4.87 -12.05
C ASP A 131 1.96 -5.71 -13.21
N ARG A 132 0.79 -5.29 -13.71
CA ARG A 132 -0.03 -6.09 -14.61
C ARG A 132 -0.43 -5.26 -15.82
N ASN A 133 0.28 -5.47 -16.91
CA ASN A 133 -0.03 -4.94 -18.22
C ASN A 133 0.41 -5.95 -19.28
N ILE A 134 -0.26 -5.98 -20.43
CA ILE A 134 0.09 -6.88 -21.53
C ILE A 134 -0.17 -6.16 -22.86
N LYS A 135 0.83 -6.12 -23.73
CA LYS A 135 0.71 -5.56 -25.07
C LYS A 135 0.19 -6.64 -26.01
N ALA A 136 -0.68 -6.25 -26.93
CA ALA A 136 -1.15 -7.12 -27.99
C ALA A 136 -1.22 -6.34 -29.30
N LYS A 137 -1.07 -7.04 -30.42
CA LYS A 137 -1.26 -6.47 -31.76
C LYS A 137 -1.92 -7.49 -32.68
N ILE A 138 -2.71 -6.98 -33.62
CA ILE A 138 -3.29 -7.76 -34.70
C ILE A 138 -2.69 -7.22 -36.00
N ASN A 139 -2.22 -8.11 -36.86
CA ASN A 139 -1.73 -7.75 -38.18
C ASN A 139 -2.13 -8.83 -39.20
N ARG A 140 -1.70 -8.68 -40.46
CA ARG A 140 -2.02 -9.62 -41.54
C ARG A 140 -1.55 -11.07 -41.27
N GLN A 141 -0.67 -11.29 -40.29
CA GLN A 141 -0.13 -12.60 -39.93
C GLN A 141 -0.84 -13.23 -38.72
N GLY A 142 -1.76 -12.52 -38.05
CA GLY A 142 -2.55 -13.06 -36.95
C GLY A 142 -2.57 -12.18 -35.71
N ILE A 143 -2.78 -12.84 -34.57
CA ILE A 143 -2.93 -12.21 -33.25
C ILE A 143 -1.65 -12.47 -32.45
N TRP A 144 -1.06 -11.40 -31.94
CA TRP A 144 0.16 -11.44 -31.14
C TRP A 144 -0.13 -10.91 -29.75
N ILE A 145 0.33 -11.63 -28.74
CA ILE A 145 0.25 -11.23 -27.34
C ILE A 145 1.67 -11.22 -26.74
N GLU A 146 1.94 -10.25 -25.88
CA GLU A 146 3.21 -10.15 -25.18
C GLU A 146 3.44 -11.39 -24.31
N LYS A 147 4.63 -11.99 -24.47
CA LYS A 147 5.04 -13.14 -23.69
C LYS A 147 5.56 -12.68 -22.34
N LEU A 148 4.85 -13.06 -21.28
CA LEU A 148 5.30 -12.88 -19.90
C LEU A 148 6.18 -14.06 -19.44
N GLU A 149 6.79 -13.93 -18.27
CA GLU A 149 7.56 -15.00 -17.65
C GLU A 149 6.64 -16.12 -17.12
N SER A 150 6.90 -17.37 -17.51
CA SER A 150 6.17 -18.54 -17.03
C SER A 150 6.88 -19.32 -15.91
N ASN A 151 8.17 -19.04 -15.65
CA ASN A 151 8.94 -19.66 -14.56
C ASN A 151 9.55 -18.60 -13.62
N PRO A 152 8.72 -17.89 -12.81
CA PRO A 152 9.20 -16.81 -11.95
C PRO A 152 10.13 -17.30 -10.82
N GLY A 153 10.08 -18.57 -10.43
CA GLY A 153 10.93 -19.14 -9.38
C GLY A 153 12.43 -18.98 -9.65
N LYS A 154 12.84 -18.89 -10.93
CA LYS A 154 14.24 -18.67 -11.33
C LYS A 154 14.84 -17.34 -10.81
N TYR A 155 14.00 -16.35 -10.50
CA TYR A 155 14.45 -15.07 -9.95
C TYR A 155 14.65 -15.10 -8.43
N ILE A 156 14.21 -16.16 -7.75
CA ILE A 156 14.39 -16.35 -6.32
C ILE A 156 15.60 -17.25 -6.12
N PRO A 157 16.71 -16.76 -5.52
CA PRO A 157 17.86 -17.59 -5.17
C PRO A 157 17.43 -18.80 -4.33
N GLU A 158 18.00 -19.98 -4.61
CA GLU A 158 17.57 -21.23 -3.97
C GLU A 158 17.55 -21.15 -2.45
N HIS A 159 18.60 -20.57 -1.85
CA HIS A 159 18.71 -20.39 -0.39
C HIS A 159 17.61 -19.50 0.21
N LEU A 160 16.98 -18.61 -0.58
CA LEU A 160 15.87 -17.77 -0.13
C LEU A 160 14.50 -18.42 -0.33
N ARG A 161 14.40 -19.50 -1.10
CA ARG A 161 13.13 -20.23 -1.29
C ARG A 161 12.70 -20.98 -0.03
N GLN A 162 13.64 -21.30 0.85
CA GLN A 162 13.42 -22.04 2.09
C GLN A 162 13.85 -21.27 3.35
N ALA A 163 14.05 -19.94 3.25
CA ALA A 163 14.59 -19.15 4.37
C ALA A 163 13.72 -19.13 5.64
N GLY A 164 12.52 -19.70 5.59
CA GLY A 164 11.54 -19.69 6.69
C GLY A 164 11.09 -18.28 7.02
N GLU A 165 10.18 -18.19 7.98
CA GLU A 165 9.91 -16.94 8.67
C GLU A 165 10.88 -16.93 9.86
N GLY A 166 11.88 -16.04 9.90
CA GLY A 166 12.87 -16.00 11.01
C GLY A 166 12.27 -15.79 12.41
N GLU A 167 12.95 -15.15 13.35
CA GLU A 167 12.34 -14.87 14.67
C GLU A 167 11.11 -13.93 14.60
N ALA A 168 9.98 -14.39 15.12
CA ALA A 168 8.72 -13.64 15.23
C ALA A 168 8.03 -13.99 16.55
N VAL A 169 7.36 -13.01 17.15
CA VAL A 169 6.54 -13.24 18.35
C VAL A 169 5.26 -13.94 17.92
N LYS A 170 5.02 -15.14 18.48
CA LYS A 170 3.78 -15.88 18.23
C LYS A 170 2.66 -15.28 19.07
N VAL A 171 1.55 -14.94 18.43
CA VAL A 171 0.36 -14.33 19.07
C VAL A 171 -0.83 -15.24 18.84
N ASN A 172 -1.36 -15.80 19.93
CA ASN A 172 -2.63 -16.53 19.89
C ASN A 172 -3.80 -15.53 19.98
N LEU A 173 -4.57 -15.43 18.91
CA LEU A 173 -5.73 -14.54 18.80
C LEU A 173 -7.00 -15.13 19.43
N ASN A 174 -6.98 -16.42 19.80
CA ASN A 174 -8.10 -17.09 20.47
C ASN A 174 -7.98 -16.93 21.99
N GLN A 175 -7.81 -15.68 22.44
CA GLN A 175 -7.74 -15.25 23.82
C GLN A 175 -8.67 -14.03 24.00
N PRO A 176 -9.07 -13.68 25.23
CA PRO A 176 -9.76 -12.42 25.48
C PRO A 176 -8.96 -11.23 24.90
N MET A 177 -9.65 -10.26 24.29
CA MET A 177 -9.00 -9.10 23.65
C MET A 177 -8.06 -8.36 24.61
N SER A 178 -8.40 -8.27 25.90
CA SER A 178 -7.55 -7.68 26.94
C SER A 178 -6.18 -8.34 27.03
N ASP A 179 -6.12 -9.66 26.89
CA ASP A 179 -4.92 -10.46 27.07
C ASP A 179 -4.02 -10.34 25.84
N ILE A 180 -4.64 -10.28 24.66
CA ILE A 180 -3.93 -10.00 23.39
C ILE A 180 -3.30 -8.61 23.44
N LEU A 181 -4.05 -7.58 23.88
CA LEU A 181 -3.55 -6.21 24.02
C LEU A 181 -2.40 -6.13 25.04
N ALA A 182 -2.53 -6.81 26.20
CA ALA A 182 -1.48 -6.87 27.21
C ALA A 182 -0.20 -7.55 26.70
N LEU A 183 -0.32 -8.57 25.84
CA LEU A 183 0.83 -9.17 25.18
C LEU A 183 1.48 -8.19 24.19
N LEU A 184 0.69 -7.58 23.29
CA LEU A 184 1.21 -6.65 22.29
C LEU A 184 1.90 -5.43 22.93
N SER A 185 1.39 -4.94 24.07
CA SER A 185 1.95 -3.80 24.79
C SER A 185 3.38 -4.03 25.32
N GLN A 186 3.82 -5.29 25.43
CA GLN A 186 5.19 -5.63 25.84
C GLN A 186 6.23 -5.35 24.75
N TYR A 187 5.80 -5.11 23.51
CA TYR A 187 6.69 -4.98 22.35
C TYR A 187 6.62 -3.59 21.73
N PRO A 188 7.75 -3.07 21.21
CA PRO A 188 7.77 -1.80 20.48
C PRO A 188 7.18 -1.95 19.06
N VAL A 189 6.93 -0.81 18.42
CA VAL A 189 6.75 -0.76 16.96
C VAL A 189 7.96 -1.38 16.25
N SER A 190 7.77 -1.85 15.01
CA SER A 190 8.69 -2.68 14.20
C SER A 190 8.79 -4.16 14.59
N THR A 191 8.27 -4.57 15.76
CA THR A 191 8.27 -5.99 16.14
C THR A 191 7.46 -6.83 15.16
N ARG A 192 8.06 -7.92 14.69
CA ARG A 192 7.42 -8.90 13.81
C ARG A 192 6.62 -9.92 14.60
N LEU A 193 5.42 -10.19 14.13
CA LEU A 193 4.44 -11.09 14.73
C LEU A 193 4.10 -12.24 13.76
N SER A 194 3.78 -13.39 14.33
CA SER A 194 3.11 -14.51 13.67
C SER A 194 1.77 -14.72 14.40
N LEU A 195 0.66 -14.45 13.72
CA LEU A 195 -0.68 -14.46 14.31
C LEU A 195 -1.42 -15.76 13.99
N SER A 196 -2.02 -16.39 14.99
CA SER A 196 -2.84 -17.60 14.82
C SER A 196 -4.16 -17.48 15.58
N GLY A 197 -5.29 -17.78 14.91
CA GLY A 197 -6.63 -17.75 15.47
C GLY A 197 -7.63 -16.96 14.62
N THR A 198 -8.74 -16.56 15.25
CA THR A 198 -9.85 -15.88 14.56
C THR A 198 -9.54 -14.42 14.24
N ILE A 199 -9.89 -14.01 13.02
CA ILE A 199 -9.86 -12.61 12.57
C ILE A 199 -11.17 -12.26 11.87
N ILE A 200 -11.69 -11.05 12.11
CA ILE A 200 -12.83 -10.50 11.37
C ILE A 200 -12.33 -9.67 10.20
N VAL A 201 -12.83 -9.93 9.01
CA VAL A 201 -12.51 -9.18 7.80
C VAL A 201 -13.60 -8.16 7.54
N ALA A 202 -13.25 -6.89 7.48
CA ALA A 202 -14.17 -5.80 7.15
C ALA A 202 -13.41 -4.67 6.47
N ARG A 203 -14.01 -4.01 5.49
CA ARG A 203 -13.40 -2.86 4.78
C ARG A 203 -14.44 -1.78 4.48
N ASP A 204 -14.17 -0.94 3.49
CA ASP A 204 -14.84 0.34 3.21
C ASP A 204 -16.36 0.35 3.49
N ILE A 205 -17.18 -0.46 2.80
CA ILE A 205 -18.64 -0.46 2.98
C ILE A 205 -19.05 -1.07 4.33
N ALA A 206 -18.39 -2.15 4.77
CA ALA A 206 -18.66 -2.74 6.08
C ALA A 206 -18.40 -1.78 7.24
N HIS A 207 -17.35 -0.95 7.16
CA HIS A 207 -17.07 0.09 8.16
C HIS A 207 -18.14 1.19 8.15
N ALA A 208 -18.63 1.57 6.96
CA ALA A 208 -19.77 2.48 6.86
C ALA A 208 -21.02 1.89 7.53
N LYS A 209 -21.31 0.59 7.35
CA LYS A 209 -22.39 -0.12 8.06
C LYS A 209 -22.22 -0.14 9.58
N LEU A 210 -21.01 -0.41 10.07
CA LEU A 210 -20.74 -0.36 11.51
C LEU A 210 -20.93 1.06 12.07
N LYS A 211 -20.56 2.09 11.31
CA LYS A 211 -20.83 3.48 11.69
C LYS A 211 -22.33 3.79 11.70
N GLU A 212 -23.07 3.34 10.68
CA GLU A 212 -24.53 3.53 10.60
C GLU A 212 -25.23 2.96 11.85
N LEU A 213 -24.81 1.79 12.34
CA LEU A 213 -25.33 1.22 13.60
C LEU A 213 -25.09 2.15 14.80
N ILE A 214 -23.89 2.73 14.92
CA ILE A 214 -23.59 3.67 16.01
C ILE A 214 -24.47 4.93 15.88
N ASP A 215 -24.56 5.48 14.66
CA ASP A 215 -25.34 6.69 14.39
C ASP A 215 -26.84 6.47 14.66
N SER A 216 -27.36 5.25 14.46
CA SER A 216 -28.75 4.86 14.78
C SER A 216 -28.98 4.49 16.25
N GLY A 217 -27.94 4.51 17.09
CA GLY A 217 -28.00 4.11 18.50
C GLY A 217 -28.07 2.60 18.71
N GLU A 218 -27.79 1.81 17.68
CA GLU A 218 -27.72 0.35 17.74
C GLU A 218 -26.36 -0.13 18.28
N ALA A 219 -26.37 -1.32 18.89
CA ALA A 219 -25.15 -1.92 19.41
C ALA A 219 -24.27 -2.47 18.29
N LEU A 220 -22.96 -2.22 18.37
CA LEU A 220 -21.99 -2.89 17.50
C LEU A 220 -22.01 -4.41 17.74
N PRO A 221 -21.91 -5.23 16.68
CA PRO A 221 -21.83 -6.69 16.80
C PRO A 221 -20.67 -7.14 17.68
N GLN A 222 -20.86 -8.19 18.46
CA GLN A 222 -19.83 -8.62 19.42
C GLN A 222 -18.52 -9.05 18.75
N TYR A 223 -18.59 -9.66 17.56
CA TYR A 223 -17.41 -10.14 16.84
C TYR A 223 -16.42 -9.03 16.45
N VAL A 224 -16.84 -7.76 16.29
CA VAL A 224 -15.91 -6.64 16.02
C VAL A 224 -15.20 -6.10 17.27
N LYS A 225 -15.63 -6.57 18.46
CA LYS A 225 -15.03 -6.26 19.76
C LYS A 225 -14.10 -7.38 20.21
N ASP A 226 -14.48 -8.63 19.95
CA ASP A 226 -13.78 -9.82 20.43
C ASP A 226 -12.56 -10.18 19.57
N HIS A 227 -12.51 -9.75 18.31
CA HIS A 227 -11.48 -10.17 17.36
C HIS A 227 -10.79 -8.98 16.66
N PRO A 228 -9.53 -9.15 16.22
CA PRO A 228 -8.88 -8.18 15.34
C PRO A 228 -9.67 -7.96 14.05
N ILE A 229 -9.62 -6.73 13.52
CA ILE A 229 -10.27 -6.37 12.25
C ILE A 229 -9.23 -6.28 11.14
N TYR A 230 -9.27 -7.22 10.20
CA TYR A 230 -8.45 -7.25 9.00
C TYR A 230 -9.14 -6.54 7.84
N TYR A 231 -8.50 -5.51 7.31
CA TYR A 231 -9.02 -4.80 6.16
C TYR A 231 -8.62 -5.53 4.89
N ALA A 232 -9.53 -6.34 4.36
CA ALA A 232 -9.32 -7.09 3.14
C ALA A 232 -10.64 -7.39 2.43
N GLY A 233 -10.57 -7.92 1.22
CA GLY A 233 -11.72 -8.47 0.50
C GLY A 233 -11.26 -9.67 -0.31
N PRO A 234 -11.86 -10.86 -0.13
CA PRO A 234 -11.40 -12.09 -0.78
C PRO A 234 -11.64 -12.05 -2.29
N ALA A 235 -10.69 -12.59 -3.04
CA ALA A 235 -10.98 -13.07 -4.40
C ALA A 235 -11.84 -14.34 -4.34
N LYS A 236 -12.39 -14.77 -5.49
CA LYS A 236 -13.15 -16.03 -5.59
C LYS A 236 -12.29 -17.21 -5.11
N THR A 237 -12.89 -18.08 -4.31
CA THR A 237 -12.25 -19.31 -3.82
C THR A 237 -12.21 -20.35 -4.94
N PRO A 238 -11.02 -20.87 -5.31
CA PRO A 238 -10.90 -22.01 -6.22
C PRO A 238 -11.49 -23.28 -5.61
N ASP A 239 -11.98 -24.19 -6.44
CA ASP A 239 -12.50 -25.48 -5.99
C ASP A 239 -11.44 -26.27 -5.21
N GLY A 240 -11.80 -26.77 -4.03
CA GLY A 240 -10.91 -27.52 -3.15
C GLY A 240 -9.93 -26.68 -2.31
N TYR A 241 -9.99 -25.34 -2.38
CA TYR A 241 -9.17 -24.44 -1.56
C TYR A 241 -9.97 -23.85 -0.39
N ALA A 242 -9.27 -23.56 0.71
CA ALA A 242 -9.87 -22.90 1.87
C ALA A 242 -10.25 -21.43 1.61
N SER A 243 -9.50 -20.74 0.74
CA SER A 243 -9.72 -19.34 0.42
C SER A 243 -9.18 -18.99 -0.97
N GLY A 244 -9.78 -17.99 -1.61
CA GLY A 244 -9.14 -17.29 -2.73
C GLY A 244 -8.00 -16.40 -2.25
N SER A 245 -7.30 -15.73 -3.17
CA SER A 245 -6.27 -14.74 -2.79
C SER A 245 -6.87 -13.66 -1.88
N LEU A 246 -6.30 -13.49 -0.68
CA LEU A 246 -6.82 -12.58 0.36
C LEU A 246 -5.68 -11.77 1.02
N GLY A 247 -5.20 -10.76 0.28
CA GLY A 247 -4.21 -9.81 0.80
C GLY A 247 -4.85 -8.56 1.43
N PRO A 248 -4.06 -7.77 2.18
CA PRO A 248 -4.57 -6.57 2.86
C PRO A 248 -4.94 -5.46 1.86
N THR A 249 -5.93 -4.66 2.24
CA THR A 249 -6.26 -3.38 1.60
C THR A 249 -5.64 -2.20 2.35
N THR A 250 -5.63 -1.02 1.73
CA THR A 250 -4.99 0.18 2.28
C THR A 250 -5.68 0.63 3.56
N ALA A 251 -4.93 0.67 4.66
CA ALA A 251 -5.43 1.02 5.99
C ALA A 251 -5.98 2.45 6.08
N GLY A 252 -5.29 3.39 5.44
CA GLY A 252 -5.60 4.83 5.45
C GLY A 252 -7.04 5.20 5.07
N ARG A 253 -7.76 4.34 4.35
CA ARG A 253 -9.16 4.60 3.95
C ARG A 253 -10.16 4.42 5.10
N MET A 254 -9.76 3.68 6.15
CA MET A 254 -10.58 3.44 7.33
C MET A 254 -10.18 4.31 8.53
N ASP A 255 -9.24 5.25 8.36
CA ASP A 255 -8.72 6.09 9.46
C ASP A 255 -9.83 6.86 10.20
N SER A 256 -10.82 7.38 9.47
CA SER A 256 -11.93 8.16 10.04
C SER A 256 -12.86 7.36 10.95
N TYR A 257 -12.78 6.03 10.95
CA TYR A 257 -13.63 5.18 11.79
C TYR A 257 -12.95 4.77 13.10
N VAL A 258 -11.62 4.94 13.22
CA VAL A 258 -10.85 4.28 14.29
C VAL A 258 -11.21 4.80 15.68
N ASP A 259 -11.12 6.10 15.93
CA ASP A 259 -11.43 6.67 17.25
C ASP A 259 -12.89 6.36 17.65
N LEU A 260 -13.83 6.47 16.71
CA LEU A 260 -15.24 6.17 16.92
C LEU A 260 -15.46 4.70 17.32
N LEU A 261 -14.91 3.75 16.56
CA LEU A 261 -15.07 2.32 16.84
C LEU A 261 -14.39 1.92 18.16
N GLN A 262 -13.19 2.45 18.42
CA GLN A 262 -12.44 2.17 19.64
C GLN A 262 -13.10 2.74 20.90
N ALA A 263 -13.77 3.89 20.80
CA ALA A 263 -14.59 4.45 21.87
C ALA A 263 -15.80 3.55 22.21
N HIS A 264 -16.27 2.74 21.26
CA HIS A 264 -17.34 1.75 21.44
C HIS A 264 -16.81 0.32 21.69
N GLY A 265 -15.53 0.20 22.04
CA GLY A 265 -14.89 -1.08 22.39
C GLY A 265 -14.56 -1.98 21.20
N ALA A 266 -14.78 -1.55 19.96
CA ALA A 266 -14.48 -2.29 18.75
C ALA A 266 -13.13 -1.87 18.14
N SER A 267 -12.62 -2.64 17.16
CA SER A 267 -11.45 -2.24 16.36
C SER A 267 -10.19 -1.91 17.20
N LYS A 268 -10.02 -2.59 18.33
CA LYS A 268 -8.85 -2.41 19.22
C LYS A 268 -7.56 -2.87 18.54
N ILE A 269 -7.62 -3.94 17.75
CA ILE A 269 -6.50 -4.42 16.93
C ILE A 269 -6.93 -4.36 15.47
N MET A 270 -6.17 -3.63 14.66
CA MET A 270 -6.43 -3.45 13.23
C MET A 270 -5.30 -4.10 12.44
N LEU A 271 -5.62 -4.85 11.39
CA LEU A 271 -4.65 -5.50 10.51
C LEU A 271 -4.88 -5.04 9.07
N ALA A 272 -3.87 -4.49 8.41
CA ALA A 272 -4.01 -4.00 7.03
C ALA A 272 -2.64 -3.74 6.40
N LYS A 273 -2.54 -2.89 5.36
CA LYS A 273 -1.26 -2.43 4.80
C LYS A 273 -1.20 -0.93 4.60
N GLY A 274 0.04 -0.42 4.62
CA GLY A 274 0.36 0.99 4.38
C GLY A 274 0.46 1.82 5.65
N ASN A 275 1.12 2.97 5.56
CA ASN A 275 1.13 3.98 6.60
C ASN A 275 -0.26 4.63 6.79
N ARG A 276 -0.52 5.13 8.00
CA ARG A 276 -1.79 5.74 8.40
C ARG A 276 -1.58 7.19 8.82
N SER A 277 -2.67 7.91 9.03
CA SER A 277 -2.65 9.29 9.52
C SER A 277 -2.48 9.37 11.04
N GLN A 278 -2.03 10.52 11.54
CA GLN A 278 -1.81 10.79 12.97
C GLN A 278 -3.03 10.47 13.85
N GLN A 279 -4.25 10.68 13.34
CA GLN A 279 -5.48 10.41 14.08
C GLN A 279 -5.58 8.96 14.58
N VAL A 280 -4.97 8.01 13.86
CA VAL A 280 -4.97 6.59 14.26
C VAL A 280 -3.97 6.35 15.38
N THR A 281 -2.81 6.98 15.32
CA THR A 281 -1.82 6.97 16.40
C THR A 281 -2.39 7.55 17.68
N ASP A 282 -3.08 8.68 17.57
CA ASP A 282 -3.73 9.33 18.71
C ASP A 282 -4.87 8.47 19.29
N ALA A 283 -5.68 7.84 18.42
CA ALA A 283 -6.74 6.94 18.84
C ALA A 283 -6.19 5.70 19.56
N CYS A 284 -5.17 5.05 19.00
CA CYS A 284 -4.50 3.90 19.62
C CYS A 284 -3.94 4.26 21.00
N HIS A 285 -3.28 5.40 21.13
CA HIS A 285 -2.78 5.89 22.42
C HIS A 285 -3.91 6.15 23.43
N LYS A 286 -4.99 6.80 22.98
CA LYS A 286 -6.16 7.13 23.83
C LYS A 286 -6.92 5.90 24.31
N HIS A 287 -7.03 4.87 23.47
CA HIS A 287 -7.93 3.74 23.68
C HIS A 287 -7.24 2.40 23.92
N GLY A 288 -5.91 2.38 23.99
CA GLY A 288 -5.11 1.15 24.14
C GLY A 288 -5.21 0.23 22.92
N GLY A 289 -5.16 0.80 21.71
CA GLY A 289 -5.29 0.06 20.45
C GLY A 289 -3.95 -0.19 19.75
N PHE A 290 -3.97 -1.06 18.74
CA PHE A 290 -2.81 -1.39 17.91
C PHE A 290 -3.17 -1.43 16.43
N TYR A 291 -2.22 -0.98 15.59
CA TYR A 291 -2.26 -1.25 14.15
C TYR A 291 -1.11 -2.19 13.77
N LEU A 292 -1.50 -3.32 13.21
CA LEU A 292 -0.62 -4.34 12.68
C LEU A 292 -0.55 -4.22 11.15
N GLY A 293 0.66 -4.14 10.62
CA GLY A 293 0.93 -4.13 9.19
C GLY A 293 1.19 -5.52 8.65
N SER A 294 0.33 -6.00 7.76
CA SER A 294 0.60 -7.17 6.92
C SER A 294 1.32 -6.76 5.63
N ILE A 295 2.02 -7.72 5.01
CA ILE A 295 2.68 -7.52 3.73
C ILE A 295 1.63 -7.39 2.63
N GLY A 296 1.61 -6.23 1.97
CA GLY A 296 0.76 -5.97 0.82
C GLY A 296 1.30 -6.58 -0.47
N GLY A 297 0.50 -7.34 -1.20
CA GLY A 297 0.91 -7.95 -2.46
C GLY A 297 0.81 -9.48 -2.51
N PRO A 298 1.42 -10.25 -1.58
CA PRO A 298 1.51 -11.71 -1.66
C PRO A 298 0.21 -12.43 -1.25
N ALA A 299 -0.93 -12.00 -1.81
CA ALA A 299 -2.26 -12.48 -1.46
C ALA A 299 -2.48 -13.98 -1.70
N ALA A 300 -1.85 -14.55 -2.74
CA ALA A 300 -1.94 -15.99 -3.03
C ALA A 300 -1.18 -16.83 -2.00
N VAL A 301 0.00 -16.37 -1.56
CA VAL A 301 0.81 -17.03 -0.55
C VAL A 301 0.09 -17.02 0.80
N LEU A 302 -0.45 -15.86 1.22
CA LEU A 302 -1.25 -15.75 2.44
C LEU A 302 -2.47 -16.68 2.42
N ALA A 303 -3.19 -16.75 1.30
CA ALA A 303 -4.33 -17.66 1.14
C ALA A 303 -3.96 -19.13 1.24
N GLN A 304 -2.84 -19.53 0.64
CA GLN A 304 -2.40 -20.92 0.62
C GLN A 304 -1.78 -21.36 1.95
N GLN A 305 -0.99 -20.48 2.58
CA GLN A 305 -0.15 -20.85 3.71
C GLN A 305 -0.78 -20.51 5.05
N SER A 306 -1.52 -19.40 5.15
CA SER A 306 -1.96 -18.87 6.43
C SER A 306 -3.47 -18.95 6.67
N ILE A 307 -4.31 -18.94 5.62
CA ILE A 307 -5.77 -18.93 5.80
C ILE A 307 -6.32 -20.35 5.78
N ARG A 308 -7.03 -20.74 6.84
CA ARG A 308 -7.57 -22.10 7.03
C ARG A 308 -9.06 -22.19 6.77
N SER A 309 -9.81 -21.10 6.93
CA SER A 309 -11.24 -21.03 6.62
C SER A 309 -11.66 -19.60 6.28
N LEU A 310 -12.79 -19.47 5.59
CA LEU A 310 -13.43 -18.21 5.21
C LEU A 310 -14.95 -18.36 5.26
N GLU A 311 -15.59 -17.61 6.15
CA GLU A 311 -17.04 -17.63 6.37
C GLU A 311 -17.62 -16.21 6.24
N CYS A 312 -18.71 -16.04 5.50
CA CYS A 312 -19.42 -14.75 5.45
C CYS A 312 -20.36 -14.65 6.66
N VAL A 313 -20.14 -13.67 7.55
CA VAL A 313 -20.89 -13.55 8.80
C VAL A 313 -21.91 -12.41 8.80
N ALA A 314 -21.76 -11.39 7.95
CA ALA A 314 -22.77 -10.35 7.78
C ALA A 314 -22.68 -9.68 6.41
N TYR A 315 -23.80 -9.14 5.96
CA TYR A 315 -23.95 -8.36 4.72
C TYR A 315 -23.51 -9.09 3.45
N PRO A 316 -23.98 -10.33 3.18
CA PRO A 316 -23.59 -11.10 1.99
C PRO A 316 -23.89 -10.38 0.67
N GLU A 317 -24.87 -9.49 0.65
CA GLU A 317 -25.22 -8.64 -0.49
C GLU A 317 -24.08 -7.69 -0.94
N LEU A 318 -23.10 -7.44 -0.08
CA LEU A 318 -21.93 -6.61 -0.39
C LEU A 318 -20.82 -7.35 -1.15
N GLY A 319 -21.01 -8.65 -1.42
CA GLY A 319 -20.03 -9.48 -2.13
C GLY A 319 -18.68 -9.50 -1.39
N MET A 320 -17.60 -9.12 -2.06
CA MET A 320 -16.26 -9.13 -1.46
C MET A 320 -16.07 -8.12 -0.31
N GLU A 321 -16.99 -7.16 -0.13
CA GLU A 321 -17.00 -6.21 0.98
C GLU A 321 -17.91 -6.60 2.15
N ALA A 322 -18.51 -7.79 2.10
CA ALA A 322 -19.19 -8.38 3.24
C ALA A 322 -18.25 -8.49 4.47
N ILE A 323 -18.81 -8.71 5.65
CA ILE A 323 -18.00 -9.04 6.82
C ILE A 323 -17.76 -10.54 6.81
N TRP A 324 -16.47 -10.91 6.88
CA TRP A 324 -16.06 -12.30 6.91
C TRP A 324 -15.41 -12.64 8.25
N LYS A 325 -15.45 -13.92 8.62
CA LYS A 325 -14.66 -14.50 9.69
C LYS A 325 -13.68 -15.47 9.06
N ILE A 326 -12.40 -15.34 9.41
CA ILE A 326 -11.34 -16.23 8.94
C ILE A 326 -10.61 -16.85 10.13
N GLU A 327 -10.21 -18.10 10.00
CA GLU A 327 -9.19 -18.70 10.85
C GLU A 327 -7.84 -18.61 10.15
N VAL A 328 -6.84 -18.11 10.86
CA VAL A 328 -5.47 -18.00 10.35
C VAL A 328 -4.48 -18.79 11.21
N GLU A 329 -3.39 -19.20 10.59
CA GLU A 329 -2.24 -19.82 11.23
C GLU A 329 -0.97 -19.20 10.65
N ASP A 330 -0.02 -18.85 11.51
CA ASP A 330 1.26 -18.26 11.12
C ASP A 330 1.09 -17.07 10.15
N PHE A 331 0.14 -16.17 10.45
CA PHE A 331 -0.11 -15.00 9.62
C PHE A 331 0.91 -13.89 9.93
N PRO A 332 1.71 -13.43 8.97
CA PRO A 332 2.79 -12.48 9.24
C PRO A 332 2.26 -11.05 9.37
N ALA A 333 2.71 -10.36 10.43
CA ALA A 333 2.42 -8.95 10.66
C ALA A 333 3.55 -8.22 11.39
N PHE A 334 3.48 -6.89 11.46
CA PHE A 334 4.38 -6.03 12.22
C PHE A 334 3.58 -5.06 13.07
N ILE A 335 4.02 -4.75 14.29
CA ILE A 335 3.45 -3.63 15.06
C ILE A 335 3.87 -2.33 14.38
N LEU A 336 2.92 -1.60 13.80
CA LEU A 336 3.16 -0.32 13.12
C LEU A 336 2.74 0.89 13.94
N VAL A 337 1.67 0.75 14.72
CA VAL A 337 1.26 1.72 15.75
C VAL A 337 0.98 0.95 17.02
N ASP A 338 1.52 1.44 18.14
CA ASP A 338 1.29 0.88 19.47
C ASP A 338 0.30 1.71 20.29
N ASP A 339 0.02 1.21 21.49
CA ASP A 339 -0.84 1.82 22.51
C ASP A 339 -0.19 3.00 23.26
N LYS A 340 1.00 3.43 22.86
CA LYS A 340 1.82 4.45 23.53
C LYS A 340 2.05 5.69 22.66
N GLY A 341 1.42 5.73 21.49
CA GLY A 341 1.55 6.84 20.53
C GLY A 341 2.77 6.75 19.63
N ASN A 342 3.43 5.58 19.52
CA ASN A 342 4.53 5.39 18.58
C ASN A 342 4.01 4.95 17.21
N ASP A 343 4.62 5.46 16.14
CA ASP A 343 4.38 5.07 14.75
C ASP A 343 5.71 4.73 14.06
N PHE A 344 5.80 3.50 13.55
CA PHE A 344 6.94 3.00 12.79
C PHE A 344 7.39 3.94 11.66
N PHE A 345 6.45 4.48 10.87
CA PHE A 345 6.78 5.32 9.73
C PHE A 345 7.22 6.72 10.14
N GLN A 346 6.79 7.22 11.30
CA GLN A 346 7.29 8.47 11.84
C GLN A 346 8.72 8.33 12.34
N GLN A 347 9.08 7.20 12.95
CA GLN A 347 10.46 6.93 13.37
C GLN A 347 11.42 6.89 12.17
N ILE A 348 10.98 6.38 11.02
CA ILE A 348 11.76 6.46 9.76
C ILE A 348 11.96 7.91 9.32
N GLN A 349 10.92 8.76 9.39
CA GLN A 349 11.04 10.17 9.01
C GLN A 349 11.99 10.94 9.94
N SER A 350 11.84 10.76 11.25
CA SER A 350 12.66 11.44 12.27
C SER A 350 14.13 11.05 12.20
N SER A 351 14.44 9.76 12.01
CA SER A 351 15.83 9.27 11.90
C SER A 351 16.55 9.77 10.64
N GLN A 352 15.81 10.08 9.58
CA GLN A 352 16.39 10.65 8.36
C GLN A 352 16.49 12.17 8.35
N CYS A 353 15.60 12.87 9.07
CA CYS A 353 15.68 14.33 9.19
C CYS A 353 17.02 14.78 9.83
N ALA A 354 17.61 13.95 10.69
CA ALA A 354 18.96 14.15 11.22
C ALA A 354 20.08 14.15 10.15
N ARG A 355 19.83 13.58 8.96
CA ARG A 355 20.74 13.64 7.80
C ARG A 355 20.36 14.74 6.80
N CYS A 356 19.18 15.34 6.92
CA CYS A 356 18.73 16.45 6.08
C CYS A 356 19.19 17.83 6.62
N VAL A 357 19.62 17.89 7.88
CA VAL A 357 20.30 19.06 8.46
C VAL A 357 21.80 18.80 8.49
N LYS A 358 22.45 18.93 7.33
CA LYS A 358 23.86 19.32 7.22
C LYS A 358 24.08 20.07 5.92
#